data_AF-R6JRG6-F1
#
_entry.id   AF-R6JRG6-F1
#
_cell.length_a   1.000
_cell.length_b   1.000
_cell.length_c   1.000
_cell.angle_alpha   90.00
_cell.angle_beta   90.00
_cell.angle_gamma   90.00
#
_symmetry.space_group_name_H-M   'P 1'
#
loop_
_entity.id
_entity.type
_entity.pdbx_description
1 polymer ?
#
loop_
_entity_poly.entity_id
_entity_poly.type
_entity_poly.pdbx_seq_one_letter_code
_entity_poly.pdbx_strand_id
1 'polypeptide(L)' 'MRRTLVAYFSASGITAKVAGNLAESIGADIFGIEPEIPYTKEDLNWKK' A
#
# COMPACT_ATOMS: atom_id res chain seq x y z
N MET A 1 -20.18 2.77 16.43
CA MET A 1 -18.96 2.09 15.94
C MET A 1 -18.46 2.83 14.71
N ARG A 2 -17.17 3.16 14.63
CA ARG A 2 -16.56 3.77 13.43
C ARG A 2 -15.95 2.63 12.61
N ARG A 3 -16.23 2.58 11.31
CA ARG A 3 -15.55 1.67 10.38
C ARG A 3 -14.29 2.38 9.88
N THR A 4 -13.13 1.76 10.07
CA THR A 4 -11.84 2.32 9.68
C THR A 4 -11.28 1.45 8.55
N LEU A 5 -10.77 2.09 7.51
CA LEU A 5 -10.13 1.46 6.36
C LEU A 5 -8.71 1.99 6.21
N VAL A 6 -7.73 1.09 6.10
CA VAL A 6 -6.36 1.41 5.73
C VAL A 6 -6.21 1.23 4.23
N ALA A 7 -6.22 2.34 3.48
CA ALA A 7 -5.93 2.34 2.05
C ALA A 7 -4.44 2.66 1.81
N TYR A 8 -3.75 1.90 0.94
CA TYR A 8 -2.33 2.10 0.67
C TYR A 8 -1.96 1.89 -0.80
N PHE A 9 -0.90 2.55 -1.27
CA PHE A 9 -0.24 2.26 -2.54
C PHE A 9 1.18 1.74 -2.27
N SER A 10 1.65 0.75 -3.03
CA SER A 10 2.95 0.14 -2.78
C SER A 10 3.55 -0.49 -4.05
N ALA A 11 4.39 0.25 -4.77
CA ALA A 11 5.05 -0.26 -5.98
C ALA A 11 6.10 -1.36 -5.71
N SER A 12 6.78 -1.32 -4.56
CA SER A 12 7.89 -2.24 -4.20
C SER A 12 7.58 -3.16 -3.01
N GLY A 13 6.34 -3.14 -2.51
CA GLY A 13 5.90 -3.97 -1.37
C GLY A 13 6.22 -3.44 0.03
N ILE A 14 7.05 -2.40 0.18
CA ILE A 14 7.45 -1.87 1.51
C ILE A 14 6.24 -1.28 2.25
N THR A 15 5.46 -0.43 1.57
CA THR A 15 4.29 0.21 2.17
C THR A 15 3.19 -0.81 2.47
N ALA A 16 3.02 -1.84 1.62
CA ALA A 16 2.06 -2.92 1.85
C ALA A 16 2.28 -3.63 3.19
N LYS A 17 3.55 -3.89 3.54
CA LYS A 17 3.93 -4.49 4.81
C LYS A 17 3.52 -3.62 6.01
N VAL A 18 3.79 -2.32 5.95
CA VAL A 18 3.46 -1.39 7.04
C VAL A 18 1.94 -1.20 7.17
N ALA A 19 1.23 -1.13 6.03
CA ALA A 19 -0.22 -1.03 6.01
C ALA A 19 -0.89 -2.26 6.63
N GLY A 20 -0.37 -3.47 6.35
CA GLY A 20 -0.81 -4.70 6.99
C GLY A 20 -0.69 -4.65 8.51
N ASN A 21 0.50 -4.29 9.02
CA ASN A 21 0.73 -4.16 10.44
C ASN A 21 -0.19 -3.11 11.10
N LEU A 22 -0.44 -1.99 10.43
CA LEU A 22 -1.32 -0.93 10.92
C LEU A 22 -2.78 -1.41 11.01
N ALA A 23 -3.28 -2.05 9.94
CA ALA A 23 -4.65 -2.57 9.90
C ALA A 23 -4.91 -3.60 10.99
N GLU A 24 -3.96 -4.53 11.19
CA GLU A 24 -4.00 -5.52 12.26
C GLU A 24 -4.02 -4.86 13.65
N SER A 25 -3.14 -3.87 13.87
CA SER A 25 -3.01 -3.19 15.17
C SER A 25 -4.26 -2.42 15.60
N ILE A 26 -5.04 -1.91 14.64
CA ILE A 26 -6.24 -1.09 14.93
C ILE A 26 -7.56 -1.83 14.64
N GLY A 27 -7.49 -3.09 14.21
CA GLY A 27 -8.65 -3.89 13.83
C GLY A 27 -9.44 -3.28 12.66
N ALA A 28 -8.74 -2.75 11.67
CA ALA A 28 -9.33 -2.12 10.49
C ALA A 28 -9.29 -3.04 9.27
N ASP A 29 -10.20 -2.78 8.33
CA ASP A 29 -10.10 -3.33 6.97
C ASP A 29 -8.88 -2.74 6.25
N ILE A 30 -8.37 -3.46 5.25
CA ILE A 30 -7.22 -3.03 4.44
C ILE A 30 -7.55 -3.10 2.96
N PHE A 31 -7.11 -2.09 2.19
CA PHE A 31 -7.28 -2.05 0.75
C PHE A 31 -6.03 -1.53 0.04
N GLY A 32 -5.55 -2.28 -0.95
CA GLY A 32 -4.45 -1.88 -1.83
C GLY A 32 -4.97 -1.08 -3.02
N ILE A 33 -4.41 0.11 -3.23
CA ILE A 33 -4.62 0.93 -4.42
C ILE A 33 -3.68 0.39 -5.49
N GLU A 34 -4.25 -0.33 -6.46
CA GLU A 34 -3.52 -0.87 -7.59
C GLU A 34 -3.49 0.14 -8.74
N PRO A 35 -2.32 0.40 -9.36
CA PRO A 35 -2.28 1.23 -10.55
C PRO A 35 -2.88 0.47 -11.74
N GLU A 36 -3.59 1.17 -12.63
CA GLU A 36 -4.12 0.57 -13.86
C GLU A 36 -3.01 -0.06 -14.72
N ILE A 37 -1.83 0.58 -14.74
CA ILE A 37 -0.62 0.08 -15.39
C ILE A 37 0.44 -0.15 -14.31
N PRO A 38 0.91 -1.40 -14.10
CA PRO A 38 1.94 -1.69 -13.10
C PRO A 38 3.25 -0.96 -13.35
N TYR A 39 3.86 -0.45 -12.27
CA TYR A 39 5.17 0.21 -12.34
C TYR A 39 6.27 -0.79 -12.64
N THR A 40 7.11 -0.47 -13.62
CA THR A 40 8.35 -1.20 -13.90
C THR A 40 9.48 -0.72 -12.98
N LYS A 41 10.57 -1.47 -12.94
CA LYS A 41 11.78 -1.05 -12.22
C LYS A 41 12.38 0.24 -12.78
N GLU A 42 12.19 0.51 -14.07
CA GLU A 42 12.69 1.72 -14.71
C GLU A 42 11.87 2.94 -14.31
N ASP A 43 10.55 2.80 -14.19
CA ASP A 43 9.66 3.88 -13.75
C ASP A 43 9.97 4.33 -12.31
N LEU A 44 10.44 3.39 -11.48
CA LEU A 44 10.78 3.62 -10.09
C LEU A 44 12.21 4.14 -9.88
N ASN A 45 13.03 4.20 -10.93
CA ASN A 45 14.42 4.64 -10.83
C ASN A 45 14.54 6.17 -10.93
N TRP A 46 14.50 6.84 -9.78
CA TRP A 46 14.65 8.28 -9.65
C TRP A 46 16.09 8.80 -9.80
N LYS A 47 17.10 7.92 -9.83
CA LYS A 47 18.54 8.26 -9.91
C LYS A 47 19.10 8.22 -11.34
N LYS A 48 18.24 8.37 -12.35
CA LYS A 48 18.65 8.27 -13.75
C LYS A 48 19.62 9.38 -14.16
#